data_AF-A0A6G0QF71-F1
#
_entry.id   AF-A0A6G0QF71-F1
#
_cell.length_a   1.000
_cell.length_b   1.000
_cell.length_c   1.000
_cell.angle_alpha   90.00
_cell.angle_beta   90.00
_cell.angle_gamma   90.00
#
_symmetry.space_group_name_H-M   'P 1'
#
loop_
_entity.id
_entity.type
_entity.pdbx_description
1 polymer ?
#
loop_
_entity_poly.entity_id
_entity_poly.type
_entity_poly.pdbx_seq_one_letter_code
_entity_poly.pdbx_strand_id
1 'polypeptide(L)'
;MPEHAVSGFSRLKDVRFPDEISALGHILELIDEMLMTREEAVVKAAGTNQLEWLEYLFGEYDGDYVDAVTSAAAKGYVEVVIRIIQGINRHESESESDSDSDSDSDDLESVSDKARPLLKKAIVTAARNGQLNIITVFLPQLGSGRGEKMRELYTTTWEVLDEGAAHGHLNVVAHVVDFATQWGYIEEYTPSFEGDALLLAISGGHGHVAKFLLQECLIEWNAQDALDEAVHSQQNELVEWIPVCALQFSGGKNSGLCTE
;
A
#
# COMPACT_ATOMS: atom_id res chain seq x y z
N MET A 1 13.70 -25.48 -11.81
CA MET A 1 15.06 -24.95 -12.08
C MET A 1 14.91 -23.46 -12.28
N PRO A 2 15.55 -22.59 -11.49
CA PRO A 2 15.47 -21.15 -11.71
C PRO A 2 16.57 -20.69 -12.66
N GLU A 3 16.16 -20.02 -13.75
CA GLU A 3 17.02 -19.36 -14.73
C GLU A 3 17.44 -17.97 -14.23
N HIS A 4 18.38 -17.85 -13.29
CA HIS A 4 18.89 -16.53 -12.93
C HIS A 4 20.40 -16.57 -12.64
N ALA A 5 21.24 -16.53 -13.69
CA ALA A 5 22.65 -16.08 -13.59
C ALA A 5 23.42 -15.98 -14.94
N VAL A 6 22.96 -16.57 -16.06
CA VAL A 6 23.80 -16.68 -17.29
C VAL A 6 23.61 -15.52 -18.28
N SER A 7 22.91 -14.43 -17.93
CA SER A 7 22.46 -13.43 -18.91
C SER A 7 23.53 -12.50 -19.49
N GLY A 8 24.78 -12.53 -19.00
CA GLY A 8 25.85 -11.61 -19.45
C GLY A 8 26.81 -12.13 -20.54
N PHE A 9 26.88 -13.44 -20.80
CA PHE A 9 27.97 -14.03 -21.59
C PHE A 9 27.46 -14.88 -22.77
N SER A 10 27.27 -14.25 -23.93
CA SER A 10 26.76 -14.88 -25.16
C SER A 10 27.60 -16.06 -25.67
N ARG A 11 28.89 -16.12 -25.34
CA ARG A 11 29.80 -17.23 -25.69
C ARG A 11 29.69 -18.47 -24.79
N LEU A 12 29.05 -18.34 -23.62
CA LEU A 12 28.96 -19.40 -22.61
C LEU A 12 27.61 -20.10 -22.57
N LYS A 13 26.65 -19.68 -23.42
CA LYS A 13 25.27 -20.20 -23.44
C LYS A 13 25.17 -21.71 -23.69
N ASP A 14 26.09 -22.27 -24.47
CA ASP A 14 26.06 -23.69 -24.86
C ASP A 14 27.09 -24.56 -24.12
N VAL A 15 27.78 -24.00 -23.11
CA VAL A 15 28.82 -24.70 -22.37
C VAL A 15 28.19 -25.46 -21.20
N ARG A 16 28.40 -26.78 -21.14
CA ARG A 16 28.12 -27.57 -19.93
C ARG A 16 29.30 -27.51 -18.99
N PHE A 17 29.14 -26.81 -17.89
CA PHE A 17 30.13 -26.77 -16.83
C PHE A 17 30.12 -28.08 -16.01
N PRO A 18 31.26 -28.47 -15.40
CA PRO A 18 31.29 -29.45 -14.33
C PRO A 18 30.31 -29.07 -13.20
N ASP A 19 29.83 -30.08 -12.47
CA ASP A 19 28.82 -29.90 -11.43
C ASP A 19 29.29 -28.91 -10.35
N GLU A 20 30.59 -28.90 -10.04
CA GLU A 20 31.19 -28.02 -9.03
C GLU A 20 31.11 -26.54 -9.43
N ILE A 21 31.33 -26.22 -10.71
CA ILE A 21 31.26 -24.85 -11.22
C ILE A 21 29.79 -24.43 -11.37
N SER A 22 28.92 -25.36 -11.75
CA SER A 22 27.47 -25.13 -11.84
C SER A 22 26.84 -24.87 -10.45
N ALA A 23 27.36 -25.51 -9.39
CA ALA A 23 26.88 -25.34 -8.02
C ALA A 23 27.37 -24.04 -7.36
N LEU A 24 28.39 -23.37 -7.90
CA LEU A 24 29.01 -22.21 -7.26
C LEU A 24 28.01 -21.07 -6.99
N GLY A 25 27.06 -20.83 -7.90
CA GLY A 25 26.00 -19.83 -7.69
C GLY A 25 25.18 -20.14 -6.45
N HIS A 26 24.71 -21.38 -6.31
CA HIS A 26 23.95 -21.83 -5.14
C HIS A 26 24.77 -21.81 -3.84
N ILE A 27 26.06 -22.14 -3.90
CA ILE A 27 26.94 -22.07 -2.72
C ILE A 27 27.11 -20.62 -2.26
N LEU A 28 27.29 -19.69 -3.19
CA LEU A 28 27.40 -18.27 -2.85
C LEU A 28 26.08 -17.72 -2.28
N GLU A 29 24.93 -18.11 -2.84
CA GLU A 29 23.61 -17.79 -2.29
C GLU A 29 23.45 -18.32 -0.85
N LEU A 30 23.91 -19.54 -0.57
CA LEU A 30 23.84 -20.13 0.76
C LEU A 30 24.77 -19.42 1.75
N ILE A 31 26.00 -19.08 1.34
CA ILE A 31 26.94 -18.34 2.19
C ILE A 31 26.37 -16.96 2.51
N ASP A 32 25.82 -16.26 1.52
CA ASP A 32 25.14 -14.98 1.70
C ASP A 32 23.99 -15.10 2.72
N GLU A 33 23.14 -16.12 2.56
CA GLU A 33 22.04 -16.40 3.48
C GLU A 33 22.51 -16.72 4.91
N MET A 34 23.61 -17.44 5.07
CA MET A 34 24.19 -17.74 6.38
C MET A 34 24.86 -16.53 7.05
N LEU A 35 25.20 -15.49 6.29
CA LEU A 35 25.84 -14.27 6.79
C LEU A 35 24.84 -13.16 7.11
N MET A 36 23.56 -13.36 6.81
CA MET A 36 22.50 -12.38 7.08
C MET A 36 22.44 -12.01 8.57
N THR A 37 22.31 -10.73 8.83
CA THR A 37 21.88 -10.23 10.13
C THR A 37 20.44 -10.67 10.40
N ARG A 38 20.03 -10.65 11.67
CA ARG A 38 18.66 -11.01 12.05
C ARG A 38 17.61 -10.14 11.37
N GLU A 39 17.89 -8.84 11.27
CA GLU A 39 17.03 -7.89 10.56
C GLU A 39 16.87 -8.27 9.09
N GLU A 40 17.97 -8.49 8.38
CA GLU A 40 17.92 -8.91 6.98
C GLU A 40 17.17 -10.24 6.83
N ALA A 41 17.36 -11.19 7.76
CA ALA A 41 16.68 -12.48 7.74
C ALA A 41 15.17 -12.30 7.90
N VAL A 42 14.70 -11.46 8.83
CA VAL A 42 13.27 -11.14 9.01
C VAL A 42 12.70 -10.48 7.76
N VAL A 43 13.41 -9.49 7.19
CA VAL A 43 12.98 -8.79 5.97
C VAL A 43 12.89 -9.75 4.78
N LYS A 44 13.87 -10.65 4.62
CA LYS A 44 13.88 -11.66 3.55
C LYS A 44 12.78 -12.69 3.75
N ALA A 45 12.59 -13.21 4.97
CA ALA A 45 11.52 -14.15 5.29
C ALA A 45 10.15 -13.54 4.97
N ALA A 46 9.91 -12.31 5.41
CA ALA A 46 8.68 -11.57 5.13
C ALA A 46 8.51 -11.31 3.62
N GLY A 47 9.57 -10.85 2.95
CA GLY A 47 9.59 -10.58 1.52
C GLY A 47 9.54 -11.82 0.63
N THR A 48 9.68 -13.03 1.17
CA THR A 48 9.62 -14.29 0.40
C THR A 48 8.47 -15.21 0.84
N ASN A 49 7.58 -14.72 1.70
CA ASN A 49 6.43 -15.47 2.23
C ASN A 49 6.84 -16.76 2.96
N GLN A 50 7.99 -16.76 3.63
CA GLN A 50 8.48 -17.90 4.42
C GLN A 50 7.98 -17.81 5.87
N LEU A 51 6.69 -18.13 6.08
CA LEU A 51 6.02 -17.97 7.38
C LEU A 51 6.68 -18.79 8.50
N GLU A 52 7.07 -20.03 8.24
CA GLU A 52 7.72 -20.89 9.24
C GLU A 52 9.08 -20.30 9.69
N TRP A 53 9.84 -19.77 8.74
CA TRP A 53 11.11 -19.11 9.03
C TRP A 53 10.89 -17.82 9.82
N LEU A 54 9.88 -17.03 9.43
CA LEU A 54 9.52 -15.81 10.14
C LEU A 54 9.06 -16.08 11.58
N GLU A 55 8.28 -17.12 11.81
CA GLU A 55 7.84 -17.54 13.15
C GLU A 55 9.02 -17.97 14.03
N TYR A 56 10.02 -18.66 13.45
CA TYR A 56 11.26 -18.98 14.15
C TYR A 56 12.05 -17.72 14.54
N LEU A 57 12.09 -16.71 13.66
CA LEU A 57 12.85 -15.47 13.90
C LEU A 57 12.22 -14.55 14.94
N PHE A 58 10.89 -14.55 15.10
CA PHE A 58 10.21 -13.70 16.09
C PHE A 58 10.67 -13.97 17.53
N GLY A 59 11.03 -15.21 17.88
CA GLY A 59 11.47 -15.54 19.24
C GLY A 59 12.82 -14.92 19.64
N GLU A 60 13.60 -14.43 18.68
CA GLU A 60 14.96 -13.90 18.93
C GLU A 60 15.18 -12.45 18.46
N TYR A 61 14.21 -11.85 17.78
CA TYR A 61 14.33 -10.52 17.19
C TYR A 61 13.52 -9.48 17.97
N ASP A 62 14.22 -8.50 18.53
CA ASP A 62 13.68 -7.37 19.32
C ASP A 62 13.72 -6.04 18.57
N GLY A 63 14.03 -6.05 17.26
CA GLY A 63 14.15 -4.87 16.43
C GLY A 63 12.83 -4.39 15.82
N ASP A 64 12.94 -3.42 14.90
CA ASP A 64 11.80 -2.82 14.20
C ASP A 64 11.37 -3.68 13.00
N TYR A 65 10.05 -3.82 12.81
CA TYR A 65 9.46 -4.62 11.74
C TYR A 65 9.05 -3.78 10.51
N VAL A 66 9.36 -2.48 10.46
CA VAL A 66 9.00 -1.58 9.33
C VAL A 66 9.43 -2.15 7.98
N ASP A 67 10.68 -2.55 7.81
CA ASP A 67 11.18 -3.03 6.51
C ASP A 67 10.60 -4.40 6.13
N ALA A 68 10.34 -5.24 7.13
CA ALA A 68 9.72 -6.54 6.92
C ALA A 68 8.25 -6.40 6.50
N VAL A 69 7.49 -5.55 7.19
CA VAL A 69 6.07 -5.33 6.90
C VAL A 69 5.88 -4.65 5.54
N THR A 70 6.74 -3.68 5.20
CA THR A 70 6.70 -3.02 3.89
C THR A 70 7.06 -3.97 2.76
N SER A 71 8.09 -4.80 2.93
CA SER A 71 8.49 -5.83 1.96
C SER A 71 7.38 -6.86 1.70
N ALA A 72 6.71 -7.32 2.76
CA ALA A 72 5.56 -8.22 2.66
C ALA A 72 4.34 -7.55 1.99
N ALA A 73 4.01 -6.31 2.41
CA ALA A 73 2.88 -5.56 1.89
C ALA A 73 3.06 -5.20 0.41
N ALA A 74 4.27 -4.84 -0.02
CA ALA A 74 4.58 -4.56 -1.42
C ALA A 74 4.32 -5.76 -2.35
N LYS A 75 4.40 -6.99 -1.81
CA LYS A 75 4.15 -8.24 -2.54
C LYS A 75 2.76 -8.83 -2.30
N GLY A 76 1.93 -8.18 -1.48
CA GLY A 76 0.57 -8.63 -1.19
C GLY A 76 0.49 -9.84 -0.26
N TYR A 77 1.52 -10.09 0.56
CA TYR A 77 1.53 -11.23 1.48
C TYR A 77 0.75 -10.95 2.77
N VAL A 78 -0.57 -11.05 2.69
CA VAL A 78 -1.50 -10.74 3.79
C VAL A 78 -1.16 -11.51 5.07
N GLU A 79 -0.97 -12.83 5.00
CA GLU A 79 -0.72 -13.67 6.19
C GLU A 79 0.58 -13.29 6.90
N VAL A 80 1.61 -12.90 6.14
CA VAL A 80 2.89 -12.42 6.70
C VAL A 80 2.66 -11.13 7.50
N VAL A 81 1.93 -10.17 6.93
CA VAL A 81 1.60 -8.91 7.61
C VAL A 81 0.78 -9.17 8.88
N ILE A 82 -0.20 -10.08 8.82
CA ILE A 82 -0.97 -10.50 10.00
C ILE A 82 -0.03 -11.05 11.08
N ARG A 83 0.89 -11.95 10.72
CA ARG A 83 1.82 -12.58 11.67
C ARG A 83 2.76 -11.57 12.32
N ILE A 84 3.28 -10.60 11.56
CA ILE A 84 4.11 -9.51 12.09
C ILE A 84 3.33 -8.69 13.11
N ILE A 85 2.10 -8.27 12.77
CA ILE A 85 1.24 -7.47 13.66
C ILE A 85 0.91 -8.24 14.96
N GLN A 86 0.55 -9.53 14.83
CA GLN A 86 0.28 -10.38 15.98
C GLN A 86 1.51 -10.61 16.87
N GLY A 87 2.70 -10.77 16.27
CA GLY A 87 3.96 -10.92 17.01
C GLY A 87 4.23 -9.72 17.91
N ILE A 88 3.95 -8.51 17.40
CA ILE A 88 4.13 -7.26 18.16
C ILE A 88 3.13 -7.16 19.32
N ASN A 89 1.85 -7.47 19.07
CA ASN A 89 0.82 -7.47 20.12
C ASN A 89 1.16 -8.44 21.27
N ARG A 90 1.70 -9.63 20.95
CA ARG A 90 2.09 -10.62 21.98
C ARG A 90 3.22 -10.12 22.87
N HIS A 91 4.24 -9.49 22.28
CA HIS A 91 5.34 -8.90 23.05
C HIS A 91 4.87 -7.78 24.00
N GLU A 92 3.77 -7.09 23.70
CA GLU A 92 3.16 -6.14 24.64
C GLU A 92 2.54 -6.84 25.85
N SER A 93 1.73 -7.87 25.62
CA SER A 93 1.04 -8.61 26.69
C SER A 93 1.98 -9.29 27.71
N GLU A 94 3.18 -9.69 27.28
CA GLU A 94 4.20 -10.28 28.16
C GLU A 94 5.01 -9.24 28.93
N SER A 95 5.01 -7.98 28.48
CA SER A 95 5.74 -6.87 29.11
C SER A 95 4.94 -6.10 30.17
N GLU A 96 3.61 -6.27 30.21
CA GLU A 96 2.68 -5.58 31.10
C GLU A 96 2.09 -6.48 32.21
N SER A 97 2.80 -7.55 32.60
CA SER A 97 2.39 -8.38 33.75
C SER A 97 2.64 -7.66 35.08
N ASP A 98 1.81 -6.66 35.41
CA ASP A 98 1.60 -6.13 36.78
C ASP A 98 0.34 -5.25 36.91
N SER A 99 -0.75 -5.54 36.17
CA SER A 99 -2.06 -4.95 36.50
C SER A 99 -3.22 -5.89 36.24
N ASP A 100 -3.85 -6.34 37.32
CA ASP A 100 -5.16 -6.99 37.35
C ASP A 100 -6.22 -6.07 36.70
N SER A 101 -6.68 -6.42 35.51
CA SER A 101 -7.95 -5.91 35.00
C SER A 101 -8.70 -6.99 34.25
N ASP A 102 -9.67 -7.58 34.94
CA ASP A 102 -10.73 -8.38 34.35
C ASP A 102 -11.53 -7.50 33.38
N SER A 103 -11.28 -7.66 32.07
CA SER A 103 -12.23 -7.25 31.03
C SER A 103 -12.27 -8.32 29.95
N ASP A 104 -13.18 -9.26 30.16
CA ASP A 104 -13.74 -10.13 29.12
C ASP A 104 -14.48 -9.25 28.09
N SER A 105 -13.77 -8.84 27.04
CA SER A 105 -14.40 -8.46 25.78
C SER A 105 -13.76 -9.23 24.64
N ASP A 106 -14.49 -10.22 24.12
CA ASP A 106 -14.25 -11.02 22.90
C ASP A 106 -14.29 -10.16 21.61
N ASP A 107 -13.90 -8.88 21.68
CA ASP A 107 -13.74 -8.03 20.51
C ASP A 107 -12.40 -8.37 19.86
N LEU A 108 -12.44 -8.88 18.62
CA LEU A 108 -11.30 -9.00 17.69
C LEU A 108 -10.22 -7.98 18.03
N GLU A 109 -9.08 -8.46 18.57
CA GLU A 109 -7.98 -7.66 19.12
C GLU A 109 -7.85 -6.31 18.41
N SER A 110 -8.24 -5.23 19.10
CA SER A 110 -7.96 -3.88 18.63
C SER A 110 -6.46 -3.80 18.36
N VAL A 111 -6.08 -3.49 17.10
CA VAL A 111 -4.68 -3.28 16.72
C VAL A 111 -4.03 -2.34 17.73
N SER A 112 -2.95 -2.79 18.36
CA SER A 112 -2.32 -2.04 19.44
C SER A 112 -1.69 -0.76 18.94
N ASP A 113 -1.49 0.21 19.84
CA ASP A 113 -0.97 1.52 19.46
C ASP A 113 0.44 1.44 18.85
N LYS A 114 1.25 0.42 19.17
CA LYS A 114 2.55 0.17 18.51
C LYS A 114 2.42 -0.48 17.14
N ALA A 115 1.43 -1.34 16.94
CA ALA A 115 1.20 -2.01 15.66
C ALA A 115 0.51 -1.08 14.63
N ARG A 116 -0.22 -0.06 15.07
CA ARG A 116 -0.95 0.87 14.19
C ARG A 116 -0.06 1.61 13.17
N PRO A 117 1.09 2.22 13.53
CA PRO A 117 1.97 2.86 12.56
C PRO A 117 2.49 1.90 11.48
N LEU A 118 2.80 0.66 11.86
CA LEU A 118 3.24 -0.39 10.94
C LEU A 118 2.12 -0.81 10.00
N LEU A 119 0.90 -0.96 10.52
CA LEU A 119 -0.29 -1.25 9.74
C LEU A 119 -0.56 -0.16 8.70
N LYS A 120 -0.51 1.11 9.11
CA LYS A 120 -0.64 2.25 8.20
C LYS A 120 0.43 2.18 7.10
N LYS A 121 1.69 1.99 7.48
CA LYS A 121 2.81 1.90 6.53
C LYS A 121 2.64 0.75 5.53
N ALA A 122 2.15 -0.39 6.00
CA ALA A 122 1.84 -1.55 5.16
C ALA A 122 0.74 -1.23 4.12
N ILE A 123 -0.36 -0.61 4.55
CA ILE A 123 -1.49 -0.25 3.66
C ILE A 123 -1.03 0.73 2.58
N VAL A 124 -0.30 1.79 2.94
CA VAL A 124 0.21 2.78 1.97
C VAL A 124 1.21 2.15 1.00
N THR A 125 2.10 1.29 1.49
CA THR A 125 3.06 0.56 0.65
C THR A 125 2.35 -0.40 -0.31
N ALA A 126 1.28 -1.06 0.13
CA ALA A 126 0.46 -1.89 -0.73
C ALA A 126 -0.23 -1.08 -1.83
N ALA A 127 -0.73 0.13 -1.53
CA ALA A 127 -1.33 1.03 -2.50
C ALA A 127 -0.37 1.39 -3.63
N ARG A 128 0.84 1.80 -3.26
CA ARG A 128 1.95 2.08 -4.17
C ARG A 128 2.30 0.92 -5.10
N ASN A 129 2.10 -0.32 -4.64
CA ASN A 129 2.42 -1.55 -5.38
C ASN A 129 1.19 -2.26 -5.97
N GLY A 130 0.00 -1.66 -5.92
CA GLY A 130 -1.23 -2.23 -6.50
C GLY A 130 -1.81 -3.42 -5.76
N GLN A 131 -1.41 -3.64 -4.50
CA GLN A 131 -1.79 -4.81 -3.69
C GLN A 131 -3.12 -4.59 -2.99
N LEU A 132 -4.20 -4.63 -3.78
CA LEU A 132 -5.58 -4.42 -3.32
C LEU A 132 -5.98 -5.33 -2.15
N ASN A 133 -5.50 -6.57 -2.13
CA ASN A 133 -5.80 -7.55 -1.09
C ASN A 133 -5.37 -7.09 0.32
N ILE A 134 -4.22 -6.43 0.45
CA ILE A 134 -3.74 -5.86 1.72
C ILE A 134 -4.70 -4.74 2.16
N ILE A 135 -5.03 -3.83 1.24
CA ILE A 135 -5.88 -2.66 1.53
C ILE A 135 -7.27 -3.10 1.99
N THR A 136 -7.90 -4.04 1.29
CA THR A 136 -9.22 -4.54 1.64
C THR A 136 -9.26 -5.21 3.02
N VAL A 137 -8.20 -5.90 3.42
CA VAL A 137 -8.13 -6.57 4.72
C VAL A 137 -7.88 -5.56 5.85
N PHE A 138 -6.98 -4.61 5.63
CA PHE A 138 -6.40 -3.83 6.72
C PHE A 138 -6.92 -2.40 6.85
N LEU A 139 -7.33 -1.75 5.75
CA LEU A 139 -7.87 -0.39 5.82
C LEU A 139 -9.07 -0.28 6.78
N PRO A 140 -10.07 -1.19 6.76
CA PRO A 140 -11.20 -1.13 7.70
C PRO A 140 -10.78 -1.25 9.16
N GLN A 141 -9.66 -1.92 9.46
CA GLN A 141 -9.19 -2.15 10.83
C GLN A 141 -8.66 -0.86 11.49
N LEU A 142 -8.27 0.14 10.70
CA LEU A 142 -7.92 1.46 11.25
C LEU A 142 -9.13 2.17 11.84
N GLY A 143 -10.33 1.90 11.30
CA GLY A 143 -11.60 2.53 11.66
C GLY A 143 -12.36 1.90 12.83
N SER A 144 -11.83 0.87 13.48
CA SER A 144 -12.51 0.14 14.57
C SER A 144 -12.69 0.93 15.88
N GLY A 145 -12.78 2.27 15.84
CA GLY A 145 -13.07 3.09 17.01
C GLY A 145 -13.55 4.51 16.67
N ARG A 146 -13.86 5.32 17.69
CA ARG A 146 -14.35 6.70 17.52
C ARG A 146 -13.22 7.73 17.65
N GLY A 147 -13.44 8.93 17.11
CA GLY A 147 -12.56 10.08 17.31
C GLY A 147 -11.26 9.97 16.49
N GLU A 148 -10.11 9.94 17.16
CA GLU A 148 -8.79 9.96 16.51
C GLU A 148 -8.56 8.80 15.54
N LYS A 149 -9.08 7.60 15.86
CA LYS A 149 -9.03 6.42 14.98
C LYS A 149 -9.76 6.65 13.65
N MET A 150 -10.86 7.42 13.66
CA MET A 150 -11.59 7.76 12.43
C MET A 150 -10.81 8.76 11.57
N ARG A 151 -10.18 9.76 12.21
CA ARG A 151 -9.30 10.69 11.50
C ARG A 151 -8.13 9.98 10.83
N GLU A 152 -7.55 8.99 11.51
CA GLU A 152 -6.47 8.16 10.96
C GLU A 152 -6.94 7.29 9.79
N LEU A 153 -8.16 6.76 9.85
CA LEU A 153 -8.78 6.08 8.71
C LEU A 153 -8.87 7.03 7.50
N TYR A 154 -9.37 8.26 7.68
CA TYR A 154 -9.52 9.22 6.59
C TYR A 154 -8.18 9.60 5.97
N THR A 155 -7.20 9.98 6.80
CA THR A 155 -5.88 10.37 6.30
C THR A 155 -5.20 9.21 5.57
N THR A 156 -5.29 7.99 6.09
CA THR A 156 -4.74 6.81 5.41
C THR A 156 -5.49 6.51 4.11
N THR A 157 -6.82 6.66 4.09
CA THR A 157 -7.63 6.46 2.88
C THR A 157 -7.21 7.41 1.76
N TRP A 158 -6.92 8.68 2.08
CA TRP A 158 -6.43 9.68 1.13
C TRP A 158 -5.00 9.39 0.67
N GLU A 159 -4.10 9.01 1.58
CA GLU A 159 -2.74 8.59 1.20
C GLU A 159 -2.76 7.38 0.25
N VAL A 160 -3.68 6.43 0.45
CA VAL A 160 -3.85 5.26 -0.43
C VAL A 160 -4.42 5.66 -1.79
N LEU A 161 -5.36 6.61 -1.83
CA LEU A 161 -5.91 7.15 -3.07
C LEU A 161 -4.80 7.84 -3.89
N ASP A 162 -4.02 8.71 -3.24
CA ASP A 162 -2.93 9.47 -3.85
C ASP A 162 -1.81 8.53 -4.36
N GLU A 163 -1.36 7.57 -3.55
CA GLU A 163 -0.32 6.60 -3.94
C GLU A 163 -0.78 5.65 -5.05
N GLY A 164 -2.02 5.16 -4.97
CA GLY A 164 -2.62 4.33 -6.01
C GLY A 164 -2.72 5.10 -7.34
N ALA A 165 -3.07 6.38 -7.28
CA ALA A 165 -3.17 7.24 -8.45
C ALA A 165 -1.81 7.57 -9.07
N ALA A 166 -0.84 7.95 -8.24
CA ALA A 166 0.54 8.26 -8.64
C ALA A 166 1.25 7.09 -9.34
N HIS A 167 0.86 5.85 -9.03
CA HIS A 167 1.47 4.63 -9.58
C HIS A 167 0.56 3.87 -10.56
N GLY A 168 -0.61 4.41 -10.90
CA GLY A 168 -1.46 3.90 -11.98
C GLY A 168 -2.32 2.68 -11.63
N HIS A 169 -2.50 2.40 -10.34
CA HIS A 169 -3.23 1.24 -9.83
C HIS A 169 -4.74 1.52 -9.74
N LEU A 170 -5.41 1.50 -10.90
CA LEU A 170 -6.84 1.81 -11.00
C LEU A 170 -7.73 0.95 -10.09
N ASN A 171 -7.38 -0.34 -9.88
CA ASN A 171 -8.12 -1.23 -8.98
C ASN A 171 -8.07 -0.76 -7.51
N VAL A 172 -6.93 -0.22 -7.08
CA VAL A 172 -6.77 0.36 -5.74
C VAL A 172 -7.59 1.65 -5.64
N VAL A 173 -7.42 2.56 -6.61
CA VAL A 173 -8.13 3.85 -6.67
C VAL A 173 -9.65 3.63 -6.62
N ALA A 174 -10.18 2.77 -7.50
CA ALA A 174 -11.61 2.49 -7.55
C ALA A 174 -12.13 1.91 -6.23
N HIS A 175 -11.41 0.96 -5.63
CA HIS A 175 -11.80 0.38 -4.35
C HIS A 175 -11.86 1.41 -3.23
N VAL A 176 -10.88 2.31 -3.17
CA VAL A 176 -10.80 3.34 -2.13
C VAL A 176 -11.90 4.37 -2.28
N VAL A 177 -12.20 4.77 -3.51
CA VAL A 177 -13.33 5.67 -3.82
C VAL A 177 -14.66 5.01 -3.42
N ASP A 178 -14.87 3.74 -3.78
CA ASP A 178 -16.05 2.99 -3.37
C ASP A 178 -16.14 2.88 -1.85
N PHE A 179 -15.03 2.59 -1.18
CA PHE A 179 -14.95 2.47 0.27
C PHE A 179 -15.32 3.78 0.96
N ALA A 180 -14.71 4.90 0.58
CA ALA A 180 -15.01 6.22 1.15
C ALA A 180 -16.43 6.68 0.83
N THR A 181 -16.96 6.33 -0.34
CA THR A 181 -18.34 6.63 -0.74
C THR A 181 -19.34 5.85 0.11
N GLN A 182 -19.13 4.55 0.29
CA GLN A 182 -19.99 3.69 1.12
C GLN A 182 -20.01 4.13 2.59
N TRP A 183 -18.88 4.64 3.08
CA TRP A 183 -18.76 5.16 4.44
C TRP A 183 -19.19 6.63 4.56
N GLY A 184 -19.51 7.30 3.45
CA GLY A 184 -20.10 8.63 3.42
C GLY A 184 -19.15 9.79 3.68
N TYR A 185 -17.85 9.63 3.43
CA TYR A 185 -16.84 10.69 3.65
C TYR A 185 -16.00 11.00 2.40
N ILE A 186 -16.39 10.53 1.20
CA ILE A 186 -15.70 10.83 -0.06
C ILE A 186 -15.53 12.33 -0.33
N GLU A 187 -16.52 13.14 0.06
CA GLU A 187 -16.50 14.60 -0.10
C GLU A 187 -15.54 15.31 0.87
N GLU A 188 -15.05 14.61 1.91
CA GLU A 188 -14.06 15.11 2.87
C GLU A 188 -12.61 14.91 2.38
N TYR A 189 -12.42 14.57 1.10
CA TYR A 189 -11.10 14.41 0.52
C TYR A 189 -10.26 15.68 0.70
N THR A 190 -9.05 15.49 1.23
CA THR A 190 -8.05 16.56 1.36
C THR A 190 -6.80 16.16 0.59
N PRO A 191 -6.36 16.96 -0.39
CA PRO A 191 -5.17 16.64 -1.16
C PRO A 191 -3.91 16.70 -0.31
N SER A 192 -2.92 15.90 -0.71
CA SER A 192 -1.58 15.98 -0.13
C SER A 192 -0.86 17.27 -0.53
N PHE A 193 0.31 17.52 0.08
CA PHE A 193 1.17 18.62 -0.33
C PHE A 193 1.77 18.44 -1.73
N GLU A 194 1.81 17.20 -2.25
CA GLU A 194 2.35 16.86 -3.57
C GLU A 194 1.31 17.10 -4.68
N GLY A 195 0.04 17.24 -4.32
CA GLY A 195 -1.07 17.39 -5.25
C GLY A 195 -2.28 16.56 -4.85
N ASP A 196 -3.39 16.79 -5.55
CA ASP A 196 -4.52 15.88 -5.50
C ASP A 196 -4.26 14.61 -6.34
N ALA A 197 -5.04 13.56 -6.11
CA ALA A 197 -4.91 12.28 -6.79
C ALA A 197 -5.00 12.42 -8.33
N LEU A 198 -5.78 13.39 -8.84
CA LEU A 198 -5.88 13.66 -10.26
C LEU A 198 -4.56 14.17 -10.82
N LEU A 199 -3.96 15.19 -10.19
CA LEU A 199 -2.66 15.74 -10.57
C LEU A 199 -1.59 14.65 -10.53
N LEU A 200 -1.57 13.84 -9.47
CA LEU A 200 -0.61 12.74 -9.33
C LEU A 200 -0.75 11.68 -10.44
N ALA A 201 -1.98 11.30 -10.81
CA ALA A 201 -2.23 10.39 -11.92
C ALA A 201 -1.73 10.96 -13.26
N ILE A 202 -1.93 12.27 -13.49
CA ILE A 202 -1.47 12.93 -14.71
C ILE A 202 0.06 13.00 -14.71
N SER A 203 0.71 13.45 -13.64
CA SER A 203 2.17 13.48 -13.49
C SER A 203 2.81 12.10 -13.72
N GLY A 204 2.15 11.03 -13.28
CA GLY A 204 2.58 9.64 -13.52
C GLY A 204 2.32 9.11 -14.93
N GLY A 205 1.62 9.86 -15.79
CA GLY A 205 1.23 9.42 -17.14
C GLY A 205 0.10 8.37 -17.13
N HIS A 206 -0.67 8.29 -16.05
CA HIS A 206 -1.70 7.28 -15.82
C HIS A 206 -3.09 7.76 -16.27
N GLY A 207 -3.23 8.03 -17.57
CA GLY A 207 -4.45 8.61 -18.13
C GLY A 207 -5.73 7.79 -17.91
N HIS A 208 -5.64 6.46 -17.76
CA HIS A 208 -6.80 5.62 -17.40
C HIS A 208 -7.29 5.88 -15.97
N VAL A 209 -6.38 6.14 -15.03
CA VAL A 209 -6.73 6.55 -13.66
C VAL A 209 -7.30 7.96 -13.66
N ALA A 210 -6.64 8.92 -14.33
CA ALA A 210 -7.13 10.29 -14.43
C ALA A 210 -8.54 10.34 -15.04
N LYS A 211 -8.81 9.49 -16.05
CA LYS A 211 -10.14 9.39 -16.65
C LYS A 211 -11.20 8.90 -15.66
N PHE A 212 -10.87 7.86 -14.90
CA PHE A 212 -11.76 7.34 -13.85
C PHE A 212 -12.06 8.41 -12.78
N LEU A 213 -11.03 9.11 -12.29
CA LEU A 213 -11.18 10.16 -11.27
C LEU A 213 -12.08 11.31 -11.75
N LEU A 214 -12.02 11.69 -13.03
CA LEU A 214 -12.85 12.75 -13.59
C LEU A 214 -14.31 12.34 -13.85
N GLN A 215 -14.59 11.04 -14.03
CA GLN A 215 -15.94 10.55 -14.37
C GLN A 215 -16.71 10.07 -13.15
N GLU A 216 -16.06 9.28 -12.30
CA GLU A 216 -16.73 8.44 -11.30
C GLU A 216 -16.53 8.96 -9.87
N CYS A 217 -15.67 9.97 -9.66
CA CYS A 217 -15.44 10.53 -8.33
C CYS A 217 -16.20 11.84 -8.13
N LEU A 218 -16.87 11.94 -6.98
CA LEU A 218 -17.57 13.15 -6.52
C LEU A 218 -16.62 14.21 -5.91
N ILE A 219 -15.32 14.07 -6.11
CA ILE A 219 -14.30 14.94 -5.54
C ILE A 219 -14.13 16.17 -6.43
N GLU A 220 -14.06 17.36 -5.81
CA GLU A 220 -13.71 18.60 -6.49
C GLU A 220 -12.20 18.69 -6.71
N TRP A 221 -11.75 18.28 -7.90
CA TRP A 221 -10.34 18.33 -8.30
C TRP A 221 -9.86 19.74 -8.64
N ASN A 222 -8.57 20.01 -8.44
CA ASN A 222 -7.93 21.21 -8.96
C ASN A 222 -7.70 21.06 -10.48
N ALA A 223 -8.76 21.37 -11.24
CA ALA A 223 -8.74 21.28 -12.69
C ALA A 223 -7.69 22.18 -13.36
N GLN A 224 -7.26 23.27 -12.70
CA GLN A 224 -6.24 24.16 -13.24
C GLN A 224 -4.87 23.50 -13.22
N ASP A 225 -4.43 23.03 -12.04
CA ASP A 225 -3.12 22.37 -11.90
C ASP A 225 -3.08 21.08 -12.74
N ALA A 226 -4.18 20.32 -12.74
CA ALA A 226 -4.32 19.13 -13.57
C ALA A 226 -4.18 19.43 -15.08
N LEU A 227 -4.77 20.52 -15.56
CA LEU A 227 -4.67 20.93 -16.97
C LEU A 227 -3.26 21.38 -17.33
N ASP A 228 -2.64 22.21 -16.48
CA ASP A 228 -1.28 22.70 -16.67
C ASP A 228 -0.29 21.52 -16.77
N GLU A 229 -0.43 20.52 -15.89
CA GLU A 229 0.37 19.31 -15.92
C GLU A 229 0.07 18.42 -17.14
N ALA A 230 -1.21 18.27 -17.53
CA ALA A 230 -1.57 17.50 -18.73
C ALA A 230 -0.97 18.08 -20.01
N VAL A 231 -0.91 19.42 -20.11
CA VAL A 231 -0.24 20.13 -21.21
C VAL A 231 1.28 19.91 -21.14
N HIS A 232 1.89 20.04 -19.96
CA HIS A 232 3.31 19.82 -19.76
C HIS A 232 3.74 18.40 -20.16
N SER A 233 2.97 17.42 -19.72
CA SER A 233 3.17 15.99 -19.97
C SER A 233 2.65 15.51 -21.34
N GLN A 234 2.17 16.41 -22.21
CA GLN A 234 1.70 16.13 -23.59
C GLN A 234 0.56 15.08 -23.67
N GLN A 235 -0.30 15.01 -22.66
CA GLN A 235 -1.44 14.10 -22.61
C GLN A 235 -2.67 14.70 -23.31
N ASN A 236 -2.58 14.83 -24.64
CA ASN A 236 -3.57 15.54 -25.47
C ASN A 236 -5.03 15.11 -25.22
N GLU A 237 -5.27 13.82 -25.00
CA GLU A 237 -6.62 13.32 -24.68
C GLU A 237 -7.17 13.92 -23.38
N LEU A 238 -6.34 14.09 -22.34
CA LEU A 238 -6.77 14.66 -21.07
C LEU A 238 -6.93 16.18 -21.15
N VAL A 239 -6.09 16.86 -21.93
CA VAL A 239 -6.18 18.32 -22.14
C VAL A 239 -7.54 18.72 -22.72
N GLU A 240 -8.09 17.93 -23.64
CA GLU A 240 -9.43 18.17 -24.19
C GLU A 240 -10.55 17.83 -23.20
N TRP A 241 -10.29 16.92 -22.26
CA TRP A 241 -11.32 16.30 -21.44
C TRP A 241 -11.52 16.97 -20.08
N ILE A 242 -10.43 17.40 -19.43
CA ILE A 242 -10.46 18.09 -18.13
C ILE A 242 -11.42 19.30 -18.14
N PRO A 243 -11.39 20.21 -19.14
CA PRO A 243 -12.31 21.34 -19.17
C PRO A 243 -13.78 20.94 -19.30
N VAL A 244 -14.08 19.85 -20.02
CA VAL A 244 -15.45 19.35 -20.21
C VAL A 244 -16.01 18.83 -18.90
N CYS A 245 -15.24 18.05 -18.15
CA CYS A 245 -15.64 17.53 -16.84
C CYS A 245 -15.80 18.65 -15.80
N ALA A 246 -14.88 19.62 -15.77
CA ALA A 246 -14.97 20.77 -14.84
C ALA A 246 -16.24 21.62 -15.04
N LEU A 247 -16.72 21.74 -16.29
CA LEU A 247 -17.97 22.44 -16.60
C LEU A 247 -19.23 21.67 -16.17
N GLN A 248 -19.19 20.33 -16.19
CA GLN A 248 -20.33 19.50 -15.75
C GLN A 248 -20.55 19.60 -14.23
N PHE A 249 -19.48 19.60 -13.43
CA PHE A 249 -19.55 19.76 -11.98
C PHE A 249 -20.01 21.17 -11.55
N SER A 250 -19.65 22.21 -12.29
CA SER A 250 -20.13 23.58 -12.03
C SER A 250 -21.59 23.80 -12.48
N GLY A 251 -22.05 23.09 -13.51
CA GLY A 251 -23.44 23.14 -13.99
C GLY A 251 -24.44 22.41 -13.08
N GLY A 252 -24.03 21.33 -12.42
CA GLY A 252 -24.88 20.53 -11.51
C GLY A 252 -25.26 21.23 -10.21
N LYS A 253 -24.47 22.21 -9.75
CA LYS A 253 -24.80 23.02 -8.57
C LYS A 253 -25.93 24.04 -8.80
N ASN A 254 -26.29 24.33 -10.06
CA ASN A 254 -27.34 25.30 -10.41
C ASN A 254 -28.73 24.69 -10.72
N SER A 255 -28.88 23.36 -10.71
CA SER A 255 -30.18 22.71 -10.96
C SER A 255 -30.99 22.37 -9.70
N GLY A 256 -30.50 22.73 -8.50
CA GLY A 256 -31.17 22.45 -7.21
C GLY A 256 -32.01 23.59 -6.63
N LEU A 257 -32.12 24.74 -7.29
CA LEU A 257 -32.89 25.90 -6.81
C LEU A 257 -33.85 26.40 -7.89
N CYS A 258 -34.85 25.58 -8.25
CA CYS A 258 -36.09 26.03 -8.90
C CYS A 258 -37.09 24.87 -8.98
N THR A 259 -37.77 24.56 -7.88
CA THR A 259 -39.14 24.04 -7.92
C THR A 259 -39.90 24.52 -6.67
N GLU A 260 -40.79 25.48 -6.95
CA GLU A 260 -42.02 25.89 -6.25
C GLU A 260 -41.96 26.45 -4.82
#